data_AF-A0A314KKL0-F1
#
_entry.id   AF-A0A314KKL0-F1
#
_cell.length_a   1.000
_cell.length_b   1.000
_cell.length_c   1.000
_cell.angle_alpha   90.00
_cell.angle_beta   90.00
_cell.angle_gamma   90.00
#
_symmetry.space_group_name_H-M   'P 1'
#
loop_
_entity.id
_entity.type
_entity.pdbx_description
1 polymer ?
#
loop_
_entity_poly.entity_id
_entity_poly.type
_entity_poly.pdbx_seq_one_letter_code
_entity_poly.pdbx_strand_id
1 'polypeptide(L)'
;MMSQQKEFGQVREKVACHKKRKISDTSYDIIDVKELEKTNKELRATTLKKRYASVILKSQQQVFGKVFNEKEMKKKTELWEKQLREKKAKSQRQRDREAARIAIESIKRTVDFDDDM
;
A
#
# COMPACT_ATOMS: atom_id res chain seq x y z
N MET A 1 17.07 68.25 -2.67
CA MET A 1 17.37 66.86 -3.08
C MET A 1 17.28 65.99 -1.84
N MET A 2 16.40 65.00 -1.89
CA MET A 2 15.95 64.19 -0.75
C MET A 2 16.93 63.05 -0.47
N SER A 3 17.41 62.92 0.77
CA SER A 3 18.12 61.73 1.26
C SER A 3 17.12 60.88 2.05
N GLN A 4 16.64 59.79 1.45
CA GLN A 4 15.87 58.77 2.14
C GLN A 4 16.83 57.70 2.67
N GLN A 5 16.91 57.53 3.99
CA GLN A 5 17.51 56.35 4.62
C GLN A 5 16.42 55.28 4.76
N LYS A 6 16.61 54.15 4.08
CA LYS A 6 15.75 52.96 4.16
C LYS A 6 16.12 52.13 5.39
N GLU A 7 15.13 51.78 6.17
CA GLU A 7 15.24 50.88 7.33
C GLU A 7 15.66 49.47 6.89
N PHE A 8 16.64 48.90 7.61
CA PHE A 8 17.10 47.53 7.41
C PHE A 8 16.12 46.55 8.07
N GLY A 9 15.41 45.78 7.25
CA GLY A 9 14.55 44.69 7.70
C GLY A 9 15.35 43.56 8.34
N GLN A 10 15.03 43.22 9.59
CA GLN A 10 15.45 41.97 10.21
C GLN A 10 14.58 40.82 9.68
N VAL A 11 15.12 40.06 8.74
CA VAL A 11 14.54 38.78 8.32
C VAL A 11 14.85 37.75 9.42
N ARG A 12 13.83 37.40 10.21
CA ARG A 12 13.91 36.28 11.17
C ARG A 12 14.06 34.96 10.41
N GLU A 13 15.26 34.40 10.38
CA GLU A 13 15.49 33.01 9.96
C GLU A 13 14.75 32.07 10.92
N LYS A 14 13.74 31.36 10.40
CA LYS A 14 13.10 30.25 11.11
C LYS A 14 14.04 29.05 11.06
N VAL A 15 14.75 28.80 12.16
CA VAL A 15 15.56 27.59 12.33
C VAL A 15 14.63 26.37 12.39
N ALA A 16 14.50 25.66 11.27
CA ALA A 16 13.78 24.40 11.20
C ALA A 16 14.60 23.31 11.91
N CYS A 17 14.19 22.97 13.14
CA CYS A 17 14.76 21.87 13.91
C CYS A 17 14.42 20.53 13.23
N HIS A 18 15.31 20.06 12.35
CA HIS A 18 15.20 18.74 11.71
C HIS A 18 15.75 17.68 12.67
N LYS A 19 14.95 17.26 13.66
CA LYS A 19 15.27 16.08 14.48
C LYS A 19 15.15 14.85 13.58
N LYS A 20 16.27 14.43 12.98
CA LYS A 20 16.40 13.19 12.21
C LYS A 20 16.10 12.03 13.18
N ARG A 21 14.92 11.41 13.07
CA ARG A 21 14.63 10.14 13.75
C ARG A 21 15.60 9.10 13.19
N LYS A 22 16.55 8.65 14.00
CA LYS A 22 17.31 7.43 13.71
C LYS A 22 16.33 6.28 13.89
N ILE A 23 15.84 5.75 12.78
CA ILE A 23 15.09 4.50 12.77
C ILE A 23 16.16 3.44 13.03
N SER A 24 16.16 2.88 14.23
CA SER A 24 16.98 1.70 14.54
C SER A 24 16.41 0.55 13.73
N ASP A 25 17.18 0.07 12.76
CA ASP A 25 16.83 -1.08 11.93
C ASP A 25 16.50 -2.26 12.84
N THR A 26 15.21 -2.53 13.01
CA THR A 26 14.75 -3.74 13.68
C THR A 26 14.93 -4.87 12.68
N SER A 27 15.69 -5.90 13.07
CA SER A 27 16.07 -7.07 12.25
C SER A 27 14.91 -7.86 11.60
N TYR A 28 13.65 -7.45 11.82
CA TYR A 28 12.44 -7.95 11.17
C TYR A 28 12.14 -7.32 9.80
N ASP A 29 12.80 -6.21 9.42
CA ASP A 29 12.50 -5.47 8.16
C ASP A 29 12.99 -6.19 6.88
N ILE A 30 13.83 -7.22 7.02
CA ILE A 30 14.45 -7.94 5.90
C ILE A 30 13.55 -9.09 5.38
N ILE A 31 12.69 -9.65 6.25
CA ILE A 31 11.72 -10.70 5.90
C ILE A 31 10.40 -10.04 5.49
N ASP A 32 10.33 -9.29 4.38
CA ASP A 32 9.07 -9.24 3.61
C ASP A 32 9.11 -8.37 2.34
N VAL A 33 10.08 -7.49 2.11
CA VAL A 33 10.01 -6.58 0.94
C VAL A 33 9.88 -7.35 -0.39
N LYS A 34 10.61 -8.47 -0.53
CA LYS A 34 10.54 -9.33 -1.73
C LYS A 34 9.25 -10.15 -1.83
N GLU A 35 8.68 -10.59 -0.71
CA GLU A 35 7.41 -11.34 -0.69
C GLU A 35 6.22 -10.42 -0.87
N LEU A 36 6.24 -9.24 -0.25
CA LEU A 36 5.31 -8.13 -0.45
C LEU A 36 5.32 -7.66 -1.91
N GLU A 37 6.48 -7.53 -2.54
CA GLU A 37 6.56 -7.22 -3.97
C GLU A 37 5.92 -8.30 -4.85
N LYS A 38 6.17 -9.58 -4.56
CA LYS A 38 5.60 -10.71 -5.32
C LYS A 38 4.08 -10.74 -5.17
N THR A 39 3.56 -10.63 -3.95
CA THR A 39 2.12 -10.60 -3.69
C THR A 39 1.44 -9.40 -4.35
N ASN A 40 2.10 -8.25 -4.43
CA ASN A 40 1.62 -7.08 -5.15
C ASN A 40 1.62 -7.29 -6.68
N LYS A 41 2.68 -7.89 -7.24
CA LYS A 41 2.74 -8.30 -8.66
C LYS A 41 1.60 -9.26 -9.00
N GLU A 42 1.30 -10.21 -8.13
CA GLU A 42 0.18 -11.15 -8.30
C GLU A 42 -1.20 -10.49 -8.18
N LEU A 43 -1.38 -9.58 -7.23
CA LEU A 43 -2.61 -8.77 -7.09
C LEU A 43 -2.84 -7.91 -8.33
N ARG A 44 -1.77 -7.34 -8.88
CA ARG A 44 -1.82 -6.58 -10.14
C ARG A 44 -2.21 -7.48 -11.31
N ALA A 45 -1.57 -8.63 -11.45
CA ALA A 45 -1.86 -9.58 -12.53
C ALA A 45 -3.32 -10.10 -12.47
N THR A 46 -3.81 -10.45 -11.28
CA THR A 46 -5.21 -10.89 -11.09
C THR A 46 -6.20 -9.76 -11.38
N THR A 47 -5.89 -8.53 -10.97
CA THR A 47 -6.70 -7.34 -11.30
C THR A 47 -6.75 -7.10 -12.81
N LEU A 48 -5.61 -7.22 -13.51
CA LEU A 48 -5.55 -7.08 -14.96
C LEU A 48 -6.36 -8.18 -15.65
N LYS A 49 -6.23 -9.44 -15.22
CA LYS A 49 -7.05 -10.56 -15.74
C LYS A 49 -8.54 -10.29 -15.60
N LYS A 50 -8.99 -9.75 -14.46
CA LYS A 50 -10.40 -9.38 -14.26
C LYS A 50 -10.83 -8.24 -15.20
N ARG A 51 -10.02 -7.18 -15.34
CA ARG A 51 -10.34 -6.04 -16.22
C ARG A 51 -10.47 -6.47 -17.68
N TYR A 52 -9.59 -7.34 -18.14
CA TYR A 52 -9.57 -7.83 -19.52
C TYR A 52 -10.35 -9.12 -19.74
N ALA A 53 -11.10 -9.63 -18.75
CA ALA A 53 -11.79 -10.91 -18.85
C ALA A 53 -12.75 -10.98 -20.05
N SER A 54 -13.49 -9.90 -20.30
CA SER A 54 -14.42 -9.81 -21.44
C SER A 54 -13.71 -9.82 -22.79
N VAL A 55 -12.57 -9.12 -22.90
CA VAL A 55 -11.75 -9.07 -24.11
C VAL A 55 -11.14 -10.44 -24.37
N ILE A 56 -10.58 -11.07 -23.34
CA ILE A 56 -10.03 -12.43 -23.41
C ILE A 56 -11.10 -13.43 -23.84
N LEU A 57 -12.32 -13.34 -23.28
CA LEU A 57 -13.44 -14.21 -23.63
C LEU A 57 -13.80 -14.07 -25.12
N LYS A 58 -13.99 -12.84 -25.60
CA LYS A 58 -14.31 -12.54 -26.99
C LYS A 58 -13.21 -12.99 -27.94
N SER A 59 -11.93 -12.73 -27.61
CA SER A 59 -10.81 -13.16 -28.44
C SER A 59 -10.68 -14.67 -28.50
N GLN A 60 -10.92 -15.38 -27.39
CA GLN A 60 -10.88 -16.84 -27.40
C GLN A 60 -12.06 -17.43 -28.18
N GLN A 61 -13.25 -16.84 -28.07
CA GLN A 61 -14.39 -17.24 -28.89
C GLN A 61 -14.10 -17.06 -30.39
N GLN A 62 -13.39 -15.98 -30.76
CA GLN A 62 -12.97 -15.74 -32.15
C GLN A 62 -11.94 -16.77 -32.64
N VAL A 63 -10.98 -17.17 -31.79
CA VAL A 63 -9.93 -18.14 -32.14
C VAL A 63 -10.47 -19.58 -32.20
N PHE A 64 -11.28 -19.98 -31.23
CA PHE A 64 -11.76 -21.36 -31.10
C PHE A 64 -13.10 -21.62 -31.81
N GLY A 65 -13.84 -20.57 -32.19
CA GLY A 65 -15.08 -20.67 -32.94
C GLY A 65 -16.08 -21.64 -32.31
N LYS A 66 -16.43 -22.71 -33.03
CA LYS A 66 -17.40 -23.74 -32.60
C LYS A 66 -16.89 -24.65 -31.48
N VAL A 67 -15.56 -24.76 -31.29
CA VAL A 67 -14.95 -25.59 -30.23
C VAL A 67 -14.90 -24.84 -28.89
N PHE A 68 -15.33 -23.58 -28.87
CA PHE A 68 -15.29 -22.75 -27.69
C PHE A 68 -16.28 -23.18 -26.61
N ASN A 69 -15.78 -23.61 -25.45
CA ASN A 69 -16.60 -23.95 -24.29
C ASN A 69 -16.84 -22.71 -23.42
N GLU A 70 -17.90 -21.98 -23.72
CA GLU A 70 -18.28 -20.76 -23.00
C GLU A 70 -18.50 -21.02 -21.49
N LYS A 71 -19.08 -22.18 -21.15
CA LYS A 71 -19.39 -22.55 -19.76
C LYS A 71 -18.14 -22.71 -18.91
N GLU A 72 -17.09 -23.30 -19.46
CA GLU A 72 -15.79 -23.40 -18.77
C GLU A 72 -15.11 -22.04 -18.60
N MET A 73 -15.22 -21.17 -19.58
CA MET A 73 -14.61 -19.84 -19.52
C MET A 73 -15.31 -18.92 -18.52
N LYS A 74 -16.63 -19.02 -18.40
CA LYS A 74 -17.40 -18.37 -17.32
C LYS A 74 -16.93 -18.85 -15.95
N LYS A 75 -16.78 -20.15 -15.74
CA LYS A 75 -16.24 -20.73 -14.49
C LYS A 75 -14.83 -20.22 -14.16
N LYS A 76 -13.94 -20.12 -15.15
CA LYS A 76 -12.58 -19.57 -14.95
C LYS A 76 -12.64 -18.10 -14.50
N THR A 77 -13.55 -17.32 -15.08
CA THR A 77 -13.74 -15.91 -14.74
C THR A 77 -14.22 -15.74 -13.29
N GLU A 78 -15.21 -16.52 -12.87
CA GLU A 78 -15.70 -16.54 -11.48
C GLU A 78 -14.60 -16.94 -10.49
N LEU A 79 -13.77 -17.92 -10.85
CA LEU A 79 -12.65 -18.36 -10.03
C LEU A 79 -11.60 -17.27 -9.84
N TRP A 80 -11.26 -16.52 -10.89
CA TRP A 80 -10.37 -15.36 -10.78
C TRP A 80 -10.95 -14.26 -9.90
N GLU A 81 -12.26 -14.05 -9.95
CA GLU A 81 -12.93 -13.07 -9.10
C GLU A 81 -12.91 -13.47 -7.62
N LYS A 82 -13.15 -14.75 -7.30
CA LYS A 82 -13.02 -15.29 -5.94
C LYS A 82 -11.60 -15.12 -5.41
N GLN A 83 -10.59 -15.52 -6.19
CA GLN A 83 -9.18 -15.36 -5.81
C GLN A 83 -8.82 -13.90 -5.55
N LEU A 84 -9.29 -12.97 -6.39
CA LEU A 84 -9.02 -11.55 -6.20
C LEU A 84 -9.66 -11.02 -4.90
N ARG A 85 -10.88 -11.45 -4.59
CA ARG A 85 -11.59 -11.06 -3.37
C ARG A 85 -10.86 -11.56 -2.12
N GLU A 86 -10.42 -12.82 -2.13
CA GLU A 86 -9.65 -13.41 -1.03
C GLU A 86 -8.31 -12.71 -0.82
N LYS A 87 -7.55 -12.45 -1.90
CA LYS A 87 -6.25 -11.74 -1.80
C LYS A 87 -6.43 -10.33 -1.24
N LYS A 88 -7.47 -9.60 -1.67
CA LYS A 88 -7.80 -8.28 -1.12
C LYS A 88 -8.17 -8.35 0.36
N ALA A 89 -8.99 -9.32 0.76
CA ALA A 89 -9.38 -9.50 2.16
C ALA A 89 -8.16 -9.82 3.06
N LYS A 90 -7.25 -10.69 2.60
CA LYS A 90 -6.00 -10.99 3.30
C LYS A 90 -5.11 -9.74 3.45
N SER A 91 -4.93 -8.98 2.37
CA SER A 91 -4.15 -7.74 2.39
C SER A 91 -4.76 -6.67 3.31
N GLN A 92 -6.09 -6.55 3.36
CA GLN A 92 -6.75 -5.64 4.30
C GLN A 92 -6.50 -6.05 5.76
N ARG A 93 -6.70 -7.34 6.09
CA ARG A 93 -6.44 -7.85 7.44
C ARG A 93 -5.00 -7.63 7.90
N GLN A 94 -4.02 -7.76 7.00
CA GLN A 94 -2.62 -7.47 7.31
C GLN A 94 -2.43 -5.99 7.67
N ARG A 95 -2.99 -5.08 6.87
CA ARG A 95 -2.93 -3.64 7.15
C ARG A 95 -3.62 -3.27 8.46
N ASP A 96 -4.75 -3.88 8.76
CA ASP A 96 -5.48 -3.64 10.02
C ASP A 96 -4.66 -4.11 11.24
N ARG A 97 -3.99 -5.27 11.14
CA ARG A 97 -3.09 -5.78 12.18
C ARG A 97 -1.89 -4.86 12.41
N GLU A 98 -1.30 -4.37 11.32
CA GLU A 98 -0.15 -3.48 11.39
C GLU A 98 -0.53 -2.12 11.97
N ALA A 99 -1.69 -1.57 11.59
CA ALA A 99 -2.25 -0.37 12.19
C ALA A 99 -2.51 -0.54 13.70
N ALA A 100 -3.08 -1.69 14.12
CA ALA A 100 -3.27 -2.00 15.54
C ALA A 100 -1.94 -2.10 16.30
N ARG A 101 -0.92 -2.71 15.70
CA ARG A 101 0.43 -2.79 16.29
C ARG A 101 1.02 -1.39 16.50
N ILE A 102 0.95 -0.54 15.48
CA ILE A 102 1.41 0.86 15.56
C ILE A 102 0.64 1.62 16.64
N ALA A 103 -0.68 1.43 16.73
CA ALA A 103 -1.50 2.08 17.76
C ALA A 103 -1.08 1.64 19.17
N ILE A 104 -0.92 0.34 19.41
CA ILE A 104 -0.45 -0.19 20.71
C ILE A 104 0.93 0.39 21.06
N GLU A 105 1.86 0.40 20.11
CA GLU A 105 3.20 0.95 20.31
C GLU A 105 3.16 2.46 20.57
N SER A 106 2.26 3.19 19.91
CA SER A 106 2.05 4.62 20.17
C SER A 106 1.52 4.86 21.58
N ILE A 107 0.55 4.06 22.04
CA ILE A 107 -0.01 4.14 23.41
C ILE A 107 1.10 3.87 24.44
N LYS A 108 1.90 2.81 24.25
CA LYS A 108 3.02 2.49 25.14
C LYS A 108 4.07 3.60 25.24
N ARG A 109 4.26 4.40 24.19
CA ARG A 109 5.20 5.53 24.20
C ARG A 109 4.62 6.79 24.87
N THR A 110 3.30 6.92 24.90
CA THR A 110 2.62 8.12 25.42
C THR A 110 2.10 7.93 26.84
N VAL A 111 2.00 6.69 27.31
CA VAL A 111 1.64 6.36 28.68
C VAL A 111 2.94 6.17 29.45
N ASP A 112 3.40 7.23 30.10
CA ASP A 112 4.38 7.11 31.18
C ASP A 112 3.62 6.54 32.38
N PHE A 113 3.95 5.30 32.78
CA PHE A 113 3.59 4.84 34.10
C PHE A 113 4.62 5.46 35.05
N ASP A 114 4.18 6.36 35.92
CA ASP A 114 4.99 6.76 37.07
C ASP A 114 5.19 5.51 37.94
N ASP A 115 6.26 4.76 37.69
CA ASP A 115 6.74 3.67 38.55
C ASP A 115 7.45 4.26 39.78
N ASP A 116 6.88 5.31 40.39
CA ASP A 116 7.35 5.89 41.64
C ASP A 116 6.26 5.72 42.72
N MET A 117 6.54 4.76 43.61
CA MET A 117 6.16 4.71 45.04
C MET A 117 4.69 4.53 45.43
#